data_AF-A0A5B9QJZ5-F1
#
_entry.id   AF-A0A5B9QJZ5-F1
#
_cell.length_a   1.000
_cell.length_b   1.000
_cell.length_c   1.000
_cell.angle_alpha   90.00
_cell.angle_beta   90.00
_cell.angle_gamma   90.00
#
_symmetry.space_group_name_H-M   'P 1'
#
loop_
_entity.id
_entity.type
_entity.pdbx_description
1 polymer ?
#
loop_
_entity_poly.entity_id
_entity_poly.type
_entity_poly.pdbx_seq_one_letter_code
_entity_poly.pdbx_strand_id
1 'polypeptide(L)'
;MADSIRRILTQAARRSDDLVVQFDYCDAKGQTTRRVVSPIRFVSQDRFLGLCLCREEPRQFYLDRCSNAELLNAADVLMPMPMLATAG
;
A
#
# COMPACT_ATOMS: atom_id res chain seq x y z
N MET A 1 10.87 8.45 -11.57
CA MET A 1 10.38 7.22 -10.89
C MET A 1 9.34 7.50 -9.82
N ALA A 2 9.48 8.52 -8.96
CA ALA A 2 8.48 8.82 -7.94
C ALA A 2 7.05 9.06 -8.48
N ASP A 3 6.91 9.70 -9.66
CA ASP A 3 5.61 9.94 -10.29
C ASP A 3 4.85 8.67 -10.69
N SER A 4 5.55 7.62 -11.14
CA SER A 4 4.88 6.36 -11.52
C SER A 4 4.36 5.64 -10.27
N ILE A 5 5.15 5.60 -9.20
CA ILE A 5 4.73 5.03 -7.91
C ILE A 5 3.56 5.80 -7.31
N ARG A 6 3.60 7.14 -7.36
CA ARG A 6 2.51 7.98 -6.84
C ARG A 6 1.18 7.70 -7.57
N ARG A 7 1.22 7.47 -8.88
CA ARG A 7 0.04 7.07 -9.67
C ARG A 7 -0.50 5.70 -9.24
N ILE A 8 0.37 4.71 -9.06
CA ILE A 8 0.00 3.37 -8.59
C ILE A 8 -0.65 3.43 -7.19
N LEU A 9 -0.02 4.15 -6.25
CA LEU A 9 -0.55 4.34 -4.90
C LEU A 9 -1.90 5.06 -4.92
N THR A 10 -2.06 6.07 -5.78
CA THR A 10 -3.35 6.77 -5.95
C THR A 10 -4.42 5.84 -6.50
N GLN A 11 -4.07 4.97 -7.45
CA GLN A 11 -5.01 4.00 -8.01
C GLN A 11 -5.47 2.99 -6.96
N ALA A 12 -4.55 2.43 -6.18
CA ALA A 12 -4.89 1.50 -5.10
C ALA A 12 -5.73 2.17 -4.00
N ALA A 13 -5.38 3.39 -3.58
CA ALA A 13 -6.14 4.14 -2.58
C ALA A 13 -7.60 4.41 -3.02
N ARG A 14 -7.84 4.62 -4.31
CA ARG A 14 -9.20 4.83 -4.87
C ARG A 14 -10.04 3.56 -4.94
N ARG A 15 -9.40 2.40 -4.90
CA ARG A 15 -10.03 1.07 -5.01
C ARG A 15 -9.51 0.18 -3.88
N SER A 16 -9.53 0.70 -2.66
CA SER A 16 -8.91 0.07 -1.48
C SER A 16 -9.46 -1.31 -1.16
N ASP A 17 -10.70 -1.58 -1.56
CA ASP A 17 -11.35 -2.88 -1.36
C ASP A 17 -10.86 -3.93 -2.38
N ASP A 18 -10.41 -3.49 -3.55
CA ASP A 18 -9.98 -4.36 -4.64
C ASP A 18 -8.45 -4.49 -4.71
N LEU A 19 -7.71 -3.45 -4.34
CA LEU A 19 -6.30 -3.29 -4.70
C LEU A 19 -5.42 -2.96 -3.49
N VAL A 20 -4.28 -3.63 -3.46
CA VAL A 20 -3.12 -3.25 -2.64
C VAL A 20 -1.89 -3.05 -3.51
N VAL A 21 -0.83 -2.49 -2.94
CA VAL A 21 0.44 -2.26 -3.67
C VAL A 21 1.53 -3.13 -3.09
N GLN A 22 2.25 -3.82 -3.95
CA GLN A 22 3.50 -4.48 -3.61
C GLN A 22 4.68 -3.66 -4.13
N PHE A 23 5.73 -3.49 -3.32
CA PHE A 23 6.95 -2.78 -3.74
C PHE A 23 8.15 -3.21 -2.91
N ASP A 24 9.34 -2.92 -3.42
CA ASP A 24 10.59 -3.02 -2.67
C ASP A 24 10.81 -1.72 -1.89
N TYR A 25 11.03 -1.84 -0.58
CA TYR A 25 11.26 -0.71 0.32
C TYR A 25 12.65 -0.79 0.95
N CYS A 26 13.48 0.20 0.68
CA CYS A 26 14.78 0.38 1.33
C CYS A 26 14.60 1.16 2.64
N ASP A 27 14.92 0.57 3.79
CA ASP A 27 14.80 1.24 5.07
C ASP A 27 15.97 2.22 5.35
N ALA A 28 15.92 2.92 6.49
CA ALA A 28 16.97 3.87 6.87
C ALA A 28 18.34 3.22 7.14
N LYS A 29 18.40 1.89 7.30
CA LYS A 29 19.62 1.11 7.49
C LYS A 29 20.14 0.55 6.15
N GLY A 30 19.50 0.88 5.03
CA GLY A 30 19.85 0.38 3.70
C GLY A 30 19.31 -1.03 3.41
N GLN A 31 18.48 -1.61 4.27
CA GLN A 31 17.92 -2.93 4.03
C GLN A 31 16.69 -2.84 3.15
N THR A 32 16.73 -3.57 2.03
CA THR A 32 15.60 -3.65 1.09
C THR A 32 14.71 -4.84 1.44
N THR A 33 13.40 -4.58 1.53
CA THR A 33 12.39 -5.60 1.87
C THR A 33 11.20 -5.47 0.93
N ARG A 34 10.65 -6.60 0.47
CA ARG A 34 9.39 -6.62 -0.28
C ARG A 34 8.23 -6.37 0.69
N ARG A 35 7.40 -5.37 0.39
CA ARG A 35 6.26 -4.95 1.22
C ARG A 35 4.97 -5.09 0.43
N VAL A 36 3.91 -5.52 1.10
CA VAL A 36 2.53 -5.41 0.62
C VAL A 36 1.80 -4.42 1.51
N VAL A 37 1.22 -3.39 0.91
CA VAL A 37 0.68 -2.23 1.62
C VAL A 37 -0.66 -1.82 1.02
N SER A 38 -1.66 -1.60 1.88
CA SER A 38 -2.89 -0.90 1.50
C SER A 38 -2.72 0.61 1.76
N PRO A 39 -2.67 1.47 0.74
CA PRO A 39 -2.44 2.90 0.93
C PRO A 39 -3.65 3.58 1.57
N ILE A 40 -3.42 4.43 2.58
CA ILE A 40 -4.49 5.15 3.30
C ILE A 40 -4.60 6.60 2.78
N ARG A 41 -3.50 7.36 2.84
CA ARG A 41 -3.45 8.75 2.37
C ARG A 41 -2.03 9.24 2.15
N PHE A 42 -1.85 10.26 1.30
CA PHE A 42 -0.59 11.02 1.28
C PHE A 42 -0.51 11.93 2.50
N VAL A 43 0.67 11.99 3.12
CA VAL A 43 0.93 12.89 4.27
C VAL A 43 1.75 14.11 3.86
N SER A 44 2.54 14.00 2.78
CA SER A 44 3.28 15.08 2.13
C SER A 44 3.50 14.74 0.65
N GLN A 45 4.27 15.56 -0.08
CA GLN A 45 4.61 15.29 -1.49
C GLN A 45 5.46 14.01 -1.66
N ASP A 46 6.28 13.69 -0.67
CA ASP A 46 7.28 12.62 -0.68
C ASP A 46 6.92 11.42 0.22
N ARG A 47 5.79 11.47 0.95
CA ARG A 47 5.40 10.42 1.89
C ARG A 47 3.92 10.10 1.85
N PHE A 48 3.61 8.86 2.21
CA PHE A 48 2.25 8.39 2.41
C PHE A 48 2.14 7.52 3.66
N LEU A 49 0.94 7.46 4.23
CA LEU A 49 0.53 6.52 5.26
C LEU A 49 -0.14 5.33 4.58
N GLY A 50 0.27 4.12 4.94
CA GLY A 50 -0.35 2.88 4.47
C GLY A 50 -0.39 1.82 5.56
N LEU A 51 -1.38 0.93 5.51
CA LEU A 51 -1.42 -0.26 6.34
C LEU A 51 -0.40 -1.27 5.79
N CYS A 52 0.66 -1.54 6.55
CA CYS A 52 1.68 -2.50 6.17
C CYS A 52 1.21 -3.91 6.53
N LEU A 53 0.83 -4.73 5.54
CA LEU A 53 0.30 -6.07 5.80
C LEU A 53 1.37 -7.01 6.38
N CYS A 54 2.66 -6.76 6.11
CA CYS A 54 3.75 -7.53 6.70
C CYS A 54 3.98 -7.25 8.20
N ARG A 55 3.41 -6.17 8.74
CA ARG A 55 3.58 -5.74 10.14
C ARG A 55 2.25 -5.54 10.86
N GLU A 56 1.14 -5.69 10.15
CA GLU A 56 -0.23 -5.51 10.64
C GLU A 56 -0.47 -4.16 11.33
N GLU A 57 0.23 -3.11 10.88
CA GLU A 57 0.17 -1.78 11.49
C GLU A 57 0.25 -0.65 10.45
N PRO A 58 -0.37 0.53 10.69
CA PRO A 58 -0.17 1.72 9.87
C PRO A 58 1.28 2.22 9.96
N ARG A 59 1.89 2.47 8.80
CA ARG A 59 3.26 3.00 8.69
C ARG A 59 3.37 4.11 7.66
N GLN A 60 4.28 5.04 7.92
CA GLN A 60 4.68 6.03 6.93
C GLN A 60 5.80 5.48 6.05
N PHE A 61 5.69 5.71 4.75
CA PHE A 61 6.67 5.31 3.75
C PHE A 61 7.12 6.53 2.95
N TYR A 62 8.41 6.58 2.64
CA TYR A 62 9.00 7.59 1.76
C TYR A 62 8.99 7.07 0.32
N LEU A 63 8.51 7.89 -0.62
CA LEU A 63 8.33 7.51 -2.02
C LEU A 63 9.66 7.24 -2.75
N ASP A 64 10.72 7.96 -2.39
CA ASP A 64 12.07 7.79 -2.94
C ASP A 64 12.74 6.47 -2.54
N ARG A 65 12.23 5.82 -1.50
CA ARG A 65 12.67 4.51 -0.99
C ARG A 65 11.86 3.34 -1.54
N CYS A 66 10.83 3.63 -2.33
CA CYS A 66 10.01 2.61 -2.98
C CYS A 66 10.52 2.35 -4.40
N SER A 67 10.56 1.08 -4.80
CA SER A 67 10.89 0.67 -6.17
C SER A 67 10.08 -0.57 -6.57
N ASN A 68 10.04 -0.88 -7.87
CA ASN A 68 9.37 -2.06 -8.43
C ASN A 68 7.92 -2.22 -7.93
N ALA A 69 7.16 -1.11 -7.97
CA ALA A 69 5.81 -1.06 -7.46
C ALA A 69 4.81 -1.67 -8.46
N GLU A 70 3.94 -2.52 -7.95
CA GLU A 70 2.94 -3.27 -8.72
C GLU A 70 1.61 -3.30 -7.94
N LEU A 71 0.50 -3.39 -8.67
CA LEU A 71 -0.82 -3.60 -8.08
C LEU A 71 -1.06 -5.09 -7.90
N LEU A 72 -1.60 -5.46 -6.74
CA LEU A 72 -2.12 -6.81 -6.49
C LEU A 72 -3.61 -6.72 -6.20
N ASN A 73 -4.34 -7.80 -6.45
CA ASN A 73 -5.70 -7.92 -5.93
C ASN A 73 -5.62 -8.10 -4.41
N ALA A 74 -6.41 -7.32 -3.68
CA ALA A 74 -6.49 -7.39 -2.23
C ALA A 74 -6.93 -8.78 -1.75
N ALA A 75 -7.83 -9.44 -2.50
CA ALA A 75 -8.33 -10.79 -2.21
C ALA A 75 -7.24 -11.89 -2.22
N ASP A 76 -6.10 -11.67 -2.88
CA ASP A 76 -5.01 -12.66 -2.95
C ASP A 76 -4.12 -12.64 -1.70
N VAL A 77 -4.19 -11.59 -0.87
CA VAL A 77 -3.27 -11.34 0.25
C VAL A 77 -3.94 -10.92 1.55
N LEU A 78 -5.22 -10.56 1.50
CA LEU A 78 -6.06 -10.33 2.67
C LEU A 78 -6.99 -11.53 2.86
N MET A 79 -7.51 -11.70 4.07
CA MET A 79 -8.68 -12.55 4.30
C MET A 79 -9.93 -11.68 4.22
N PRO A 80 -10.65 -11.65 3.09
CA PRO A 80 -11.83 -10.81 2.94
C PRO A 80 -12.98 -11.35 3.81
N MET A 81 -13.68 -10.43 4.47
CA MET A 81 -14.93 -10.75 5.16
C MET A 81 -16.11 -10.43 4.24
N PRO A 82 -17.06 -11.37 4.03
CA PRO A 82 -18.26 -11.08 3.25
C PRO A 82 -19.03 -9.91 3.86
N MET A 83 -19.38 -8.93 3.05
CA MET A 83 -20.31 -7.88 3.45
C MET A 83 -21.72 -8.48 3.50
N LEU A 84 -22.27 -8.60 4.71
CA LEU A 84 -23.67 -9.00 4.91
C LEU A 84 -24.52 -7.74 4.99
N ALA A 85 -25.58 -7.65 4.18
CA ALA A 85 -26.57 -6.59 4.32
C ALA A 85 -27.27 -6.73 5.66
N THR A 86 -27.19 -5.71 6.51
CA THR A 86 -28.01 -5.64 7.73
C THR A 86 -29.44 -5.29 7.35
N ALA A 87 -30.41 -6.11 7.75
CA ALA A 87 -31.82 -5.74 7.70
C ALA A 87 -32.00 -4.48 8.56
N GLY A 88 -32.57 -3.42 7.97
CA GLY A 88 -32.85 -2.16 8.65
C GLY A 88 -33.98 -2.23 9.65
#